data_AF-A0A8K1FHQ6-F1
#
_entry.id   AF-A0A8K1FHQ6-F1
#
_cell.length_a   1.000
_cell.length_b   1.000
_cell.length_c   1.000
_cell.angle_alpha   90.00
_cell.angle_beta   90.00
_cell.angle_gamma   90.00
#
_symmetry.space_group_name_H-M   'P 1'
#
loop_
_entity.id
_entity.type
_entity.pdbx_description
1 polymer ?
#
loop_
_entity_poly.entity_id
_entity_poly.type
_entity_poly.pdbx_seq_one_letter_code
_entity_poly.pdbx_strand_id
1 'polypeptide(L)'
;MAFRHEHRLVGVLEDASGEHDDEVVLRLSIEEMALGVSEGFLRLKTKEGSGDDIHEESLLRAVTGTCVANENTGLDEATLLRIRVFADLWHRGYFVAFGSKFGADFLIYQGDPDSHHSIAMIMVKEWTASFGSVDIVSHCRMAKMVKKQITWASVHEGGVKYITLDHSLLVARQAN
;
A
#
# COMPACT_ATOMS: atom_id res chain seq x y z
N MET A 1 -2.02 -20.33 -16.02
CA MET A 1 -2.79 -20.78 -14.83
C MET A 1 -3.35 -19.52 -14.20
N ALA A 2 -4.67 -19.32 -14.21
CA ALA A 2 -5.27 -18.06 -13.74
C ALA A 2 -5.20 -18.04 -12.21
N PHE A 3 -4.29 -17.22 -11.65
CA PHE A 3 -4.26 -16.96 -10.22
C PHE A 3 -5.56 -16.22 -9.89
N ARG A 4 -6.50 -16.90 -9.22
CA ARG A 4 -7.70 -16.22 -8.75
C ARG A 4 -7.28 -15.31 -7.61
N HIS A 5 -7.50 -14.01 -7.77
CA HIS A 5 -7.27 -13.01 -6.74
C HIS A 5 -8.26 -13.10 -5.56
N GLU A 6 -8.57 -14.30 -5.07
CA GLU A 6 -9.47 -14.52 -3.93
C GLU A 6 -9.02 -13.71 -2.71
N HIS A 7 -7.70 -13.52 -2.57
CA HIS A 7 -7.10 -12.76 -1.48
C HIS A 7 -6.66 -11.33 -1.87
N ARG A 8 -6.86 -10.89 -3.13
CA ARG A 8 -6.47 -9.56 -3.65
C ARG A 8 -5.03 -9.10 -3.30
N LEU A 9 -4.13 -10.05 -3.11
CA LEU A 9 -2.68 -9.82 -3.06
C LEU A 9 -2.13 -9.97 -4.47
N VAL A 10 -1.20 -9.10 -4.87
CA VAL A 10 -0.68 -9.07 -6.24
C VAL A 10 0.65 -9.81 -6.30
N GLY A 11 1.60 -9.44 -5.44
CA GLY A 11 2.95 -9.97 -5.44
C GLY A 11 3.68 -9.84 -6.78
N VAL A 12 4.87 -10.43 -6.87
CA VAL A 12 5.64 -10.55 -8.11
C VAL A 12 6.20 -11.96 -8.19
N LEU A 13 5.85 -12.69 -9.25
CA LEU A 13 6.48 -13.98 -9.55
C LEU A 13 7.86 -13.72 -10.13
N GLU A 14 8.89 -14.30 -9.52
CA GLU A 14 10.26 -14.30 -10.01
C GLU A 14 10.70 -15.75 -10.29
N ASP A 15 11.40 -15.95 -11.40
CA ASP A 15 12.07 -17.20 -11.69
C ASP A 15 13.27 -17.33 -10.73
N ALA A 16 13.39 -18.43 -9.99
CA ALA A 16 14.58 -18.67 -9.18
C ALA A 16 15.78 -18.88 -10.11
N SER A 17 16.61 -17.85 -10.29
CA SER A 17 17.87 -17.99 -11.02
C SER A 17 18.89 -18.74 -10.15
N GLY A 18 18.81 -20.06 -10.10
CA GLY A 18 19.73 -20.95 -9.39
C GLY A 18 19.95 -22.26 -10.15
N GLU A 19 21.18 -22.79 -10.13
CA GLU A 19 21.64 -23.91 -10.97
C GLU A 19 20.91 -25.25 -10.77
N HIS A 20 20.06 -25.42 -9.76
CA HIS A 20 19.23 -26.61 -9.54
C HIS A 20 17.84 -26.19 -9.05
N ASP A 21 16.81 -26.66 -9.75
CA ASP A 21 15.36 -26.44 -9.62
C ASP A 21 14.76 -25.14 -10.21
N ASP A 22 13.94 -25.31 -11.26
CA ASP A 22 13.02 -24.31 -11.84
C ASP A 22 11.87 -23.99 -10.85
N GLU A 23 12.19 -23.46 -9.67
CA GLU A 23 11.18 -23.09 -8.68
C GLU A 23 10.74 -21.64 -8.89
N VAL A 24 9.47 -21.41 -9.24
CA VAL A 24 8.90 -20.06 -9.35
C VAL A 24 8.59 -19.55 -7.94
N VAL A 25 9.19 -18.44 -7.54
CA VAL A 25 8.99 -17.84 -6.21
C VAL A 25 8.08 -16.64 -6.31
N LEU A 26 7.04 -16.58 -5.48
CA LEU A 26 6.22 -15.39 -5.31
C LEU A 26 6.84 -14.46 -4.26
N ARG A 27 7.31 -13.30 -4.70
CA ARG A 27 7.76 -12.24 -3.80
C ARG A 27 6.61 -11.35 -3.40
N LEU A 28 6.52 -11.09 -2.11
CA LEU A 28 5.54 -10.21 -1.51
C LEU A 28 6.26 -9.03 -0.88
N SER A 29 5.61 -7.87 -0.92
CA SER A 29 5.96 -6.73 -0.09
C SER A 29 5.68 -7.00 1.38
N ILE A 30 6.27 -6.19 2.27
CA ILE A 30 6.00 -6.31 3.70
C ILE A 30 4.53 -5.97 4.04
N GLU A 31 3.91 -5.06 3.30
CA GLU A 31 2.50 -4.73 3.44
C GLU A 31 1.59 -5.92 3.11
N GLU A 32 1.87 -6.64 2.00
CA GLU A 32 1.14 -7.85 1.63
C GLU A 32 1.39 -9.01 2.60
N MET A 33 2.64 -9.17 3.07
CA MET A 33 2.99 -10.17 4.08
C MET A 33 2.26 -9.90 5.40
N ALA A 34 2.29 -8.66 5.89
CA ALA A 34 1.65 -8.28 7.13
C ALA A 34 0.13 -8.51 7.08
N LEU A 35 -0.49 -8.12 5.97
CA LEU A 35 -1.91 -8.38 5.74
C LEU A 35 -2.20 -9.88 5.66
N GLY A 36 -1.42 -10.64 4.90
CA GLY A 36 -1.62 -12.08 4.74
C GLY A 36 -1.46 -12.86 6.05
N VAL A 37 -0.53 -12.46 6.91
CA VAL A 37 -0.38 -13.03 8.26
C VAL A 37 -1.56 -12.63 9.15
N SER A 38 -1.98 -11.36 9.12
CA SER A 38 -3.14 -10.85 9.88
C SER A 38 -4.46 -11.53 9.52
N GLU A 39 -4.70 -11.76 8.23
CA GLU A 39 -5.90 -12.42 7.74
C GLU A 39 -5.79 -13.96 7.78
N GLY A 40 -4.63 -14.49 8.18
CA GLY A 40 -4.40 -15.93 8.35
C GLY A 40 -4.18 -16.71 7.05
N PHE A 41 -3.88 -16.02 5.95
CA PHE A 41 -3.56 -16.64 4.65
C PHE A 41 -2.09 -17.07 4.54
N LEU A 42 -1.21 -16.45 5.31
CA LEU A 42 0.25 -16.69 5.28
C LEU A 42 0.78 -17.09 6.67
N ARG A 43 1.87 -17.85 6.67
CA ARG A 43 2.71 -18.14 7.84
C ARG A 43 4.16 -17.89 7.48
N LEU A 44 4.90 -17.23 8.36
CA LEU A 44 6.31 -16.95 8.16
C LEU A 44 7.15 -18.12 8.68
N LYS A 45 8.16 -18.46 7.88
CA LYS A 45 9.23 -19.36 8.29
C LYS A 45 10.53 -18.63 8.02
N THR A 46 11.32 -18.41 9.06
CA THR A 46 12.67 -17.86 8.90
C THR A 46 13.60 -18.98 8.47
N LYS A 47 14.55 -18.66 7.61
CA LYS A 47 15.60 -19.61 7.24
C LYS A 47 16.59 -19.63 8.41
N GLU A 48 16.78 -20.79 9.02
CA GLU A 48 17.68 -20.94 10.16
C GLU A 48 19.04 -20.27 9.88
N GLY A 49 19.40 -19.24 10.67
CA GLY A 49 20.69 -18.55 10.58
C GLY A 49 20.66 -17.06 10.21
N SER A 50 19.52 -16.46 9.87
CA SER A 50 19.40 -14.99 9.78
C SER A 50 19.16 -14.39 11.17
N GLY A 51 20.02 -13.49 11.63
CA GLY A 51 19.91 -12.86 12.96
C GLY A 51 18.93 -11.69 13.03
N ASP A 52 18.16 -11.44 11.97
CA ASP A 52 17.25 -10.28 11.83
C ASP A 52 15.84 -10.77 11.50
N ASP A 53 15.27 -11.53 12.42
CA ASP A 53 14.01 -12.23 12.22
C ASP A 53 12.83 -11.32 12.55
N ILE A 54 12.05 -10.98 11.51
CA ILE A 54 10.75 -10.32 11.70
C ILE A 54 9.75 -11.37 12.20
N HIS A 55 9.29 -11.20 13.44
CA HIS A 55 8.29 -12.08 14.04
C HIS A 55 6.87 -11.80 13.49
N GLU A 56 6.06 -12.86 13.36
CA GLU A 56 4.65 -12.74 12.95
C GLU A 56 3.88 -11.78 13.86
N GLU A 57 4.15 -11.81 15.17
CA GLU A 57 3.51 -10.92 16.14
C GLU A 57 3.79 -9.44 15.86
N SER A 58 5.01 -9.10 15.40
CA SER A 58 5.36 -7.72 15.01
C SER A 58 4.53 -7.25 13.82
N LEU A 59 4.29 -8.12 12.83
CA LEU A 59 3.45 -7.80 11.67
C LEU A 59 1.98 -7.68 12.04
N LEU A 60 1.47 -8.57 12.90
CA LEU A 60 0.10 -8.49 13.42
C LEU A 60 -0.14 -7.14 14.11
N ARG A 61 0.78 -6.75 14.99
CA ARG A 61 0.72 -5.46 15.70
C ARG A 61 0.81 -4.27 14.74
N ALA A 62 1.59 -4.39 13.67
CA ALA A 62 1.69 -3.35 12.64
C ALA A 62 0.33 -3.07 11.99
N VAL A 63 -0.43 -4.14 11.67
CA VAL A 63 -1.78 -4.05 11.08
C VAL A 63 -2.81 -3.55 12.08
N THR A 64 -2.85 -4.10 13.30
CA THR A 64 -3.90 -3.78 14.30
C THR A 64 -3.73 -2.42 14.96
N GLY A 65 -2.55 -1.81 14.87
CA GLY A 65 -2.28 -0.51 15.49
C GLY A 65 -2.14 -0.57 17.02
N THR A 66 -2.08 -1.76 17.61
CA THR A 66 -1.81 -1.94 19.05
C THR A 66 -0.32 -1.77 19.31
N CYS A 67 0.13 -0.52 19.45
CA CYS A 67 1.50 -0.23 19.87
C CYS A 67 1.60 -0.35 21.40
N VAL A 68 2.26 -1.38 21.91
CA VAL A 68 2.79 -1.35 23.28
C VAL A 68 4.08 -0.55 23.23
N ALA A 69 4.19 0.51 24.04
CA ALA A 69 5.17 1.59 23.88
C ALA A 69 6.66 1.22 24.08
N ASN A 70 7.06 -0.05 24.03
CA ASN A 70 8.43 -0.45 24.43
C ASN A 70 8.99 -1.68 23.71
N GLU A 71 8.52 -2.02 22.51
CA GLU A 71 9.03 -3.17 21.77
C GLU A 71 9.46 -2.77 20.35
N ASN A 72 10.72 -3.03 20.00
CA ASN A 72 11.22 -2.82 18.65
C ASN A 72 10.55 -3.83 17.71
N THR A 73 9.60 -3.36 16.91
CA THR A 73 8.96 -4.15 15.84
C THR A 73 9.91 -4.48 14.69
N GLY A 74 11.11 -3.86 14.67
CA GLY A 74 12.09 -3.97 13.58
C GLY A 74 11.73 -3.15 12.34
N LEU A 75 10.60 -2.43 12.36
CA LEU A 75 10.08 -1.66 11.24
C LEU A 75 10.09 -0.17 11.53
N ASP A 76 10.37 0.64 10.50
CA ASP A 76 10.27 2.09 10.62
C ASP A 76 8.81 2.57 10.65
N GLU A 77 8.59 3.76 11.23
CA GLU A 77 7.25 4.34 11.37
C GLU A 77 6.56 4.55 10.02
N ALA A 78 7.32 4.87 8.97
CA ALA A 78 6.81 5.03 7.62
C ALA A 78 6.22 3.71 7.07
N THR A 79 6.90 2.58 7.29
CA THR A 79 6.41 1.26 6.90
C THR A 79 5.21 0.85 7.74
N LEU A 80 5.21 1.09 9.05
CA LEU A 80 4.04 0.85 9.89
C LEU A 80 2.81 1.62 9.39
N LEU A 81 3.00 2.88 9.00
CA LEU A 81 1.94 3.70 8.45
C LEU A 81 1.43 3.15 7.10
N ARG A 82 2.34 2.75 6.21
CA ARG A 82 1.99 2.11 4.92
C ARG A 82 1.21 0.81 5.12
N ILE A 83 1.64 -0.06 6.03
CA ILE A 83 0.95 -1.32 6.36
C ILE A 83 -0.50 -1.04 6.76
N ARG A 84 -0.74 -0.07 7.65
CA ARG A 84 -2.08 0.28 8.12
C ARG A 84 -2.96 0.83 7.00
N VAL A 85 -2.42 1.71 6.16
CA VAL A 85 -3.17 2.25 5.01
C VAL A 85 -3.47 1.14 4.00
N PHE A 86 -2.52 0.27 3.72
CA PHE A 86 -2.69 -0.86 2.81
C PHE A 86 -3.79 -1.79 3.28
N ALA A 87 -3.75 -2.19 4.55
CA ALA A 87 -4.79 -3.02 5.16
C ALA A 87 -6.17 -2.36 5.08
N ASP A 88 -6.31 -1.10 5.49
CA ASP A 88 -7.60 -0.39 5.44
C ASP A 88 -8.16 -0.29 4.02
N LEU A 89 -7.32 -0.03 3.01
CA LEU A 89 -7.72 -0.05 1.60
C LEU A 89 -8.19 -1.44 1.15
N TRP A 90 -7.48 -2.49 1.56
CA TRP A 90 -7.84 -3.87 1.22
C TRP A 90 -9.16 -4.30 1.88
N HIS A 91 -9.39 -3.94 3.16
CA HIS A 91 -10.64 -4.20 3.88
C HIS A 91 -11.83 -3.43 3.28
N ARG A 92 -11.58 -2.26 2.67
CA ARG A 92 -12.58 -1.54 1.87
C ARG A 92 -12.92 -2.21 0.53
N GLY A 93 -12.24 -3.31 0.18
CA GLY A 93 -12.51 -4.10 -1.01
C GLY A 93 -11.75 -3.67 -2.26
N TYR A 94 -10.76 -2.78 -2.12
CA TYR A 94 -9.90 -2.42 -3.25
C TYR A 94 -8.84 -3.49 -3.51
N PHE A 95 -8.41 -3.57 -4.76
CA PHE A 95 -7.10 -4.13 -5.10
C PHE A 95 -6.07 -3.01 -4.96
N VAL A 96 -4.97 -3.30 -4.28
CA VAL A 96 -3.94 -2.33 -3.95
C VAL A 96 -2.64 -2.77 -4.61
N ALA A 97 -2.10 -1.94 -5.49
CA ALA A 97 -0.80 -2.15 -6.12
C ALA A 97 0.18 -1.04 -5.74
N PHE A 98 1.48 -1.29 -5.91
CA PHE A 98 2.51 -0.29 -5.61
C PHE A 98 2.56 0.81 -6.68
N GLY A 99 2.56 2.07 -6.22
CA GLY A 99 2.46 3.25 -7.07
C GLY A 99 3.79 3.89 -7.46
N SER A 100 4.93 3.26 -7.18
CA SER A 100 6.26 3.86 -7.30
C SER A 100 6.55 4.41 -8.71
N LYS A 101 6.05 3.75 -9.75
CA LYS A 101 6.13 4.21 -11.16
C LYS A 101 5.46 5.56 -11.42
N PHE A 102 4.51 5.95 -10.57
CA PHE A 102 3.75 7.19 -10.67
C PHE A 102 4.10 8.17 -9.53
N GLY A 103 5.14 7.89 -8.76
CA GLY A 103 5.48 8.71 -7.58
C GLY A 103 4.39 8.66 -6.52
N ALA A 104 3.69 7.52 -6.39
CA ALA A 104 2.71 7.25 -5.35
C ALA A 104 3.14 6.05 -4.50
N ASP A 105 2.62 5.95 -3.28
CA ASP A 105 2.83 4.76 -2.45
C ASP A 105 1.99 3.62 -3.00
N PHE A 106 0.70 3.87 -3.24
CA PHE A 106 -0.22 2.87 -3.77
C PHE A 106 -1.07 3.39 -4.94
N LEU A 107 -1.58 2.44 -5.71
CA LEU A 107 -2.65 2.59 -6.67
C LEU A 107 -3.80 1.70 -6.23
N ILE A 108 -5.02 2.23 -6.28
CA ILE A 108 -6.21 1.44 -5.95
C ILE A 108 -7.04 1.17 -7.20
N TYR A 109 -7.64 -0.01 -7.24
CA TYR A 109 -8.48 -0.49 -8.33
C TYR A 109 -9.79 -1.05 -7.75
N GLN A 110 -10.90 -0.82 -8.45
CA GLN A 110 -12.21 -1.39 -8.08
C GLN A 110 -12.35 -2.87 -8.45
N GLY A 111 -11.46 -3.37 -9.30
CA GLY A 111 -11.41 -4.75 -9.74
C GLY A 111 -9.98 -5.16 -10.01
N ASP A 112 -9.83 -6.33 -10.60
CA ASP A 112 -8.53 -6.93 -10.90
C ASP A 112 -7.64 -5.99 -11.74
N PRO A 113 -6.41 -5.66 -11.28
CA PRO A 113 -5.47 -4.80 -11.99
C PRO A 113 -5.15 -5.23 -13.43
N ASP A 114 -5.28 -6.51 -13.77
CA ASP A 114 -5.06 -7.01 -15.13
C ASP A 114 -6.15 -6.55 -16.11
N SER A 115 -7.35 -6.26 -15.61
CA SER A 115 -8.53 -5.91 -16.42
C SER A 115 -9.09 -4.51 -16.13
N HIS A 116 -8.69 -3.89 -15.03
CA HIS A 116 -9.18 -2.59 -14.59
C HIS A 116 -8.06 -1.57 -14.55
N HIS A 117 -8.38 -0.33 -14.90
CA HIS A 117 -7.48 0.78 -14.63
C HIS A 117 -7.57 1.21 -13.17
N SER A 118 -6.45 1.67 -12.61
CA SER A 118 -6.48 2.29 -11.28
C SER A 118 -7.43 3.49 -11.28
N ILE A 119 -8.07 3.75 -10.14
CA ILE A 119 -9.00 4.87 -9.95
C ILE A 119 -8.32 6.05 -9.27
N ALA A 120 -7.36 5.77 -8.37
CA ALA A 120 -6.67 6.80 -7.61
C ALA A 120 -5.23 6.42 -7.30
N MET A 121 -4.41 7.45 -7.14
CA MET A 121 -3.07 7.42 -6.58
C MET A 121 -3.16 7.77 -5.10
N ILE A 122 -2.56 6.93 -4.25
CA ILE A 122 -2.55 7.10 -2.80
C ILE A 122 -1.15 7.49 -2.34
N MET A 123 -1.09 8.60 -1.60
CA MET A 123 0.10 9.07 -0.92
C MET A 123 -0.05 8.85 0.58
N VAL A 124 0.84 8.08 1.18
CA VAL A 124 0.84 7.82 2.61
C VAL A 124 1.72 8.86 3.30
N LYS A 125 1.16 9.55 4.29
CA LYS A 125 1.88 10.62 5.00
C LYS A 125 1.43 10.69 6.45
N GLU A 126 2.32 11.00 7.37
CA GLU A 126 1.96 11.21 8.77
C GLU A 126 0.96 12.37 8.91
N TRP A 127 0.07 12.28 9.91
CA TRP A 127 -1.02 13.23 10.08
C TRP A 127 -0.53 14.66 10.30
N THR A 128 0.56 14.80 11.05
CA THR A 128 1.17 16.09 11.40
C THR A 128 2.24 16.54 10.40
N ALA A 129 2.53 15.76 9.38
CA ALA A 129 3.57 16.11 8.41
C ALA A 129 3.12 17.27 7.52
N SER A 130 4.00 18.26 7.37
CA SER A 130 3.75 19.39 6.49
C SER A 130 3.81 19.00 5.01
N PHE A 131 3.05 19.74 4.20
CA PHE A 131 3.10 19.63 2.75
C PHE A 131 3.96 20.74 2.17
N GLY A 132 4.94 20.38 1.34
CA GLY A 132 5.55 21.34 0.44
C GLY A 132 4.57 21.71 -0.66
N SER A 133 4.43 23.01 -0.97
CA SER A 133 3.57 23.46 -2.07
C SER A 133 3.96 22.83 -3.40
N VAL A 134 5.27 22.65 -3.62
CA VAL A 134 5.82 21.99 -4.82
C VAL A 134 5.40 20.52 -4.88
N ASP A 135 5.36 19.83 -3.74
CA ASP A 135 4.96 18.42 -3.68
C ASP A 135 3.51 18.27 -4.09
N ILE A 136 2.61 19.07 -3.51
CA ILE A 136 1.17 19.05 -3.86
C ILE A 136 0.99 19.27 -5.37
N VAL A 137 1.59 20.32 -5.92
CA VAL A 137 1.46 20.64 -7.34
C VAL A 137 2.04 19.54 -8.23
N SER A 138 3.16 18.92 -7.82
CA SER A 138 3.80 17.84 -8.57
C SER A 138 2.93 16.59 -8.61
N HIS A 139 2.38 16.18 -7.46
CA HIS A 139 1.47 15.03 -7.43
C HIS A 139 0.18 15.32 -8.21
N CYS A 140 -0.41 16.53 -8.09
CA CYS A 140 -1.57 16.94 -8.87
C CYS A 140 -1.31 16.90 -10.39
N ARG A 141 -0.12 17.37 -10.82
CA ARG A 141 0.30 17.30 -12.23
C ARG A 141 0.38 15.84 -12.70
N MET A 142 0.99 14.97 -11.90
CA MET A 142 1.12 13.56 -12.24
C MET A 142 -0.25 12.88 -12.34
N ALA A 143 -1.09 13.04 -11.33
CA ALA A 143 -2.44 12.51 -11.28
C ALA A 143 -3.28 12.97 -12.49
N LYS A 144 -3.17 14.25 -12.87
CA LYS A 144 -3.84 14.79 -14.06
C LYS A 144 -3.31 14.19 -15.37
N MET A 145 -2.00 13.95 -15.47
CA MET A 145 -1.38 13.34 -16.65
C MET A 145 -1.89 11.90 -16.87
N VAL A 146 -2.02 11.13 -15.79
CA VAL A 146 -2.49 9.74 -15.84
C VAL A 146 -4.00 9.58 -15.64
N LYS A 147 -4.73 10.71 -15.53
CA LYS A 147 -6.19 10.78 -15.33
C LYS A 147 -6.66 9.95 -14.12
N LYS A 148 -5.99 10.14 -12.97
CA LYS A 148 -6.31 9.49 -11.70
C LYS A 148 -6.68 10.54 -10.65
N GLN A 149 -7.51 10.15 -9.70
CA GLN A 149 -7.70 10.95 -8.49
C GLN A 149 -6.42 10.90 -7.65
N ILE A 150 -6.17 11.96 -6.90
CA ILE A 150 -5.07 12.03 -5.94
C ILE A 150 -5.64 12.08 -4.53
N THR A 151 -5.17 11.16 -3.68
CA THR A 151 -5.62 11.04 -2.30
C THR A 151 -4.43 10.88 -1.36
N TRP A 152 -4.39 11.67 -0.30
CA TRP A 152 -3.49 11.46 0.83
C TRP A 152 -4.17 10.61 1.88
N ALA A 153 -3.45 9.66 2.43
CA ALA A 153 -3.90 8.75 3.48
C ALA A 153 -3.00 8.88 4.71
N SER A 154 -3.62 8.88 5.88
CA SER A 154 -2.91 8.95 7.15
C SER A 154 -3.67 8.25 8.26
N VAL A 155 -2.97 7.76 9.27
CA VAL A 155 -3.60 7.19 10.47
C VAL A 155 -3.79 8.30 11.49
N HIS A 156 -5.04 8.51 11.91
CA HIS A 156 -5.41 9.50 12.93
C HIS A 156 -6.61 9.03 13.74
N GLU A 157 -6.58 9.25 15.07
CA GLU A 157 -7.66 8.90 16.00
C GLU A 157 -8.14 7.45 15.88
N GLY A 158 -7.20 6.51 15.73
CA GLY A 158 -7.51 5.06 15.69
C GLY A 158 -8.02 4.53 14.36
N GLY A 159 -7.93 5.31 13.26
CA GLY A 159 -8.28 4.81 11.92
C GLY A 159 -7.59 5.57 10.79
N VAL A 160 -7.76 5.09 9.56
CA VAL A 160 -7.19 5.74 8.38
C VAL A 160 -8.14 6.82 7.86
N LYS A 161 -7.61 8.03 7.68
CA LYS A 161 -8.27 9.18 7.08
C LYS A 161 -7.73 9.43 5.69
N TYR A 162 -8.61 9.84 4.79
CA TYR A 162 -8.30 10.09 3.39
C TYR A 162 -8.70 11.52 3.02
N ILE A 163 -7.80 12.25 2.36
CA ILE A 163 -8.03 13.59 1.83
C ILE A 163 -7.79 13.53 0.33
N THR A 164 -8.85 13.71 -0.44
CA THR A 164 -8.78 13.75 -1.90
C THR A 164 -8.79 15.20 -2.38
N LEU A 165 -7.90 15.52 -3.31
CA LEU A 165 -7.90 16.82 -3.98
C LEU A 165 -8.42 16.65 -5.39
N ASP A 166 -9.49 17.39 -5.69
CA ASP A 166 -10.03 17.50 -7.04
C ASP A 166 -9.65 18.86 -7.63
N HIS A 167 -9.21 18.83 -8.89
CA HIS A 167 -8.90 20.04 -9.61
C HIS A 167 -10.17 20.58 -10.27
N SER A 168 -10.93 21.39 -9.55
CA SER A 168 -12.05 22.12 -10.14
C SER A 168 -11.52 23.14 -11.16
N LEU A 169 -11.79 22.91 -12.45
CA LEU A 169 -11.71 24.00 -13.42
C LEU A 169 -12.77 25.02 -13.01
N LEU A 170 -12.36 26.27 -12.81
CA LEU A 170 -13.31 27.38 -12.77
C LEU A 170 -14.00 27.43 -14.12
N VAL A 171 -15.13 26.74 -14.25
CA VAL A 171 -16.10 27.05 -15.29
C VAL A 171 -16.56 28.46 -14.95
N ALA A 172 -16.10 29.45 -15.72
CA ALA A 172 -16.65 30.78 -15.66
C ALA A 172 -18.18 30.62 -15.72
N ARG A 173 -18.86 30.95 -14.62
CA ARG A 173 -20.32 31.09 -14.62
C ARG A 173 -20.64 32.04 -15.76
N GLN A 174 -21.12 31.53 -16.88
CA GLN A 174 -21.83 32.37 -17.84
C GLN A 174 -23.07 32.85 -17.09
N ALA A 175 -23.01 34.11 -16.67
CA ALA A 175 -24.16 34.81 -16.14
C ALA A 175 -25.22 34.84 -17.25
N ASN A 176 -26.39 34.26 -16.97
CA ASN A 176 -27.64 34.58 -17.65
C ASN A 176 -28.06 36.01 -17.31
#